data_AF-A0A529LVI0-F1
#
_entry.id   AF-A0A529LVI0-F1
#
_cell.length_a   1.000
_cell.length_b   1.000
_cell.length_c   1.000
_cell.angle_alpha   90.00
_cell.angle_beta   90.00
_cell.angle_gamma   90.00
#
_symmetry.space_group_name_H-M   'P 1'
#
loop_
_entity.id
_entity.type
_entity.pdbx_description
1 polymer ?
#
loop_
_entity_poly.entity_id
_entity_poly.type
_entity_poly.pdbx_seq_one_letter_code
_entity_poly.pdbx_strand_id
1 'polypeptide(L)'
;MLVLPKGVRHMPAYLSRSAQEELVDQVRRIVQQAPLFVPAMPRTGKEMSVRMTNCGPLGWVTDKEHGYRYQPAHPVTGAPWPPI
;
A
#
# COMPACT_ATOMS: atom_id res chain seq x y z
N MET A 1 -25.92 -9.20 13.49
CA MET A 1 -25.53 -9.48 12.09
C MET A 1 -25.09 -8.16 11.47
N LEU A 2 -23.85 -8.04 10.98
CA LEU A 2 -23.37 -6.80 10.36
C LEU A 2 -24.15 -6.59 9.06
N VAL A 3 -25.09 -5.65 9.05
CA VAL A 3 -25.80 -5.26 7.82
C VAL A 3 -24.92 -4.27 7.10
N LEU A 4 -24.36 -4.67 5.96
CA LEU A 4 -23.50 -3.82 5.14
C LEU A 4 -24.32 -3.16 4.01
N PRO A 5 -23.91 -1.97 3.55
CA PRO A 5 -24.57 -1.30 2.42
C PRO A 5 -24.61 -2.19 1.17
N LYS A 6 -25.60 -1.95 0.31
CA LYS A 6 -25.73 -2.65 -0.99
C LYS A 6 -24.43 -2.53 -1.79
N GLY A 7 -23.91 -3.66 -2.27
CA GLY A 7 -22.66 -3.73 -3.04
C GLY A 7 -21.43 -4.13 -2.22
N VAL A 8 -21.52 -4.16 -0.89
CA VAL A 8 -20.41 -4.60 -0.02
C VAL A 8 -20.60 -6.06 0.37
N ARG A 9 -19.54 -6.86 0.22
CA ARG A 9 -19.48 -8.24 0.71
C ARG A 9 -18.34 -8.36 1.72
N HIS A 10 -18.63 -8.80 2.93
CA HIS A 10 -17.62 -9.15 3.93
C HIS A 10 -17.48 -10.67 3.98
N MET A 11 -16.30 -11.17 3.59
CA MET A 11 -15.99 -12.59 3.49
C MET A 11 -14.91 -12.95 4.52
N PRO A 12 -15.27 -13.18 5.80
CA PRO A 12 -14.30 -13.55 6.81
C PRO A 12 -13.63 -14.89 6.45
N ALA A 13 -12.33 -14.99 6.73
CA ALA A 13 -11.52 -16.18 6.45
C ALA A 13 -11.55 -16.68 4.98
N TYR A 14 -11.77 -15.76 4.01
CA TYR A 14 -11.84 -16.10 2.60
C TYR A 14 -10.56 -16.77 2.05
N LEU A 15 -9.39 -16.28 2.47
CA LEU A 15 -8.10 -16.88 2.12
C LEU A 15 -7.81 -18.07 3.04
N SER A 16 -7.45 -19.22 2.44
CA SER A 16 -6.91 -20.35 3.19
C SER A 16 -5.62 -19.95 3.92
N ARG A 17 -5.22 -20.74 4.92
CA ARG A 17 -3.98 -20.50 5.65
C ARG A 17 -2.76 -20.45 4.71
N SER A 18 -2.66 -21.40 3.77
CA SER A 18 -1.58 -21.43 2.79
C SER A 18 -1.57 -20.21 1.88
N ALA A 19 -2.74 -19.73 1.46
CA ALA A 19 -2.83 -18.52 0.63
C ALA A 19 -2.42 -17.25 1.40
N GLN A 20 -2.73 -17.17 2.70
CA GLN A 20 -2.28 -16.07 3.55
C GLN A 20 -0.75 -16.05 3.69
N GLU A 21 -0.12 -17.22 3.89
CA GLU A 21 1.33 -17.36 4.03
C GLU A 21 2.05 -16.99 2.73
N GLU A 22 1.57 -17.49 1.58
CA GLU A 22 2.12 -17.14 0.26
C GLU A 22 2.01 -15.63 -0.01
N LEU A 23 0.86 -15.01 0.30
CA LEU A 23 0.68 -13.57 0.13
C LEU A 23 1.67 -12.76 0.98
N VAL A 24 1.91 -13.17 2.23
CA VAL A 24 2.88 -12.50 3.10
C VAL A 24 4.30 -12.60 2.53
N ASP A 25 4.68 -13.75 1.97
CA ASP A 25 6.00 -13.93 1.36
C ASP A 25 6.16 -13.10 0.08
N GLN A 26 5.13 -12.99 -0.75
CA GLN A 26 5.12 -12.09 -1.91
C GLN A 26 5.27 -10.63 -1.48
N VAL A 27 4.54 -10.19 -0.46
CA VAL A 27 4.65 -8.82 0.09
C VAL A 27 6.07 -8.56 0.62
N ARG A 28 6.69 -9.53 1.30
CA ARG A 28 8.09 -9.39 1.79
C ARG A 28 9.08 -9.20 0.64
N ARG A 29 8.91 -9.92 -0.48
CA ARG A 29 9.75 -9.76 -1.69
C ARG A 29 9.57 -8.38 -2.32
N ILE A 30 8.35 -7.84 -2.33
CA ILE A 30 8.07 -6.46 -2.78
C ILE A 30 8.77 -5.45 -1.86
N VAL A 31 8.64 -5.60 -0.53
CA VAL A 31 9.26 -4.69 0.45
C VAL A 31 10.78 -4.69 0.35
N GLN A 32 11.42 -5.80 -0.02
CA GLN A 32 12.86 -5.84 -0.25
C GLN A 32 13.30 -4.95 -1.44
N GLN A 33 12.46 -4.84 -2.48
CA GLN A 33 12.75 -4.03 -3.67
C GLN A 33 12.27 -2.58 -3.54
N ALA A 34 11.12 -2.38 -2.91
CA ALA A 34 10.52 -1.08 -2.59
C ALA A 34 10.29 -0.99 -1.07
N PRO A 35 11.31 -0.55 -0.30
CA PRO A 35 11.23 -0.46 1.15
C PRO A 35 10.03 0.33 1.63
N LEU A 36 9.52 -0.02 2.81
CA LEU A 36 8.45 0.75 3.42
C LEU A 36 8.90 2.18 3.72
N PHE A 37 8.04 3.16 3.41
CA PHE A 37 8.24 4.57 3.77
C PHE A 37 7.10 5.09 4.64
N VAL A 38 7.33 6.23 5.31
CA VAL A 38 6.34 6.95 6.10
C VAL A 38 5.80 8.12 5.26
N PRO A 39 4.55 8.07 4.80
CA PRO A 39 3.93 9.18 4.07
C PRO A 39 3.57 10.34 5.00
N ALA A 40 3.42 11.52 4.42
CA ALA A 40 3.03 12.74 5.16
C ALA A 40 1.69 13.30 4.66
N MET A 41 0.89 13.81 5.60
CA MET A 41 -0.40 14.42 5.31
C MET A 41 -0.22 15.69 4.46
N PRO A 42 -1.06 15.91 3.44
CA PRO A 42 -1.01 17.14 2.65
C PRO A 42 -1.22 18.37 3.52
N ARG A 43 -0.61 19.50 3.14
CA ARG A 43 -0.66 20.80 3.84
C ARG A 43 0.03 20.83 5.20
N THR A 44 -0.22 19.86 6.08
CA THR A 44 0.33 19.84 7.44
C THR A 44 1.72 19.21 7.50
N GLY A 45 2.06 18.30 6.59
CA GLY A 45 3.30 17.53 6.63
C GLY A 45 3.38 16.55 7.80
N LYS A 46 2.27 16.32 8.51
CA LYS A 46 2.25 15.39 9.64
C LYS A 46 2.43 13.96 9.13
N GLU A 47 3.42 13.25 9.66
CA GLU A 47 3.65 11.85 9.36
C GLU A 47 2.44 10.97 9.73
N MET A 48 2.12 10.02 8.87
CA MET A 48 1.11 9.01 9.16
C MET A 48 1.73 7.92 10.07
N SER A 49 0.92 7.30 10.93
CA SER A 49 1.39 6.20 11.78
C SER A 49 1.65 4.90 11.02
N VAL A 50 1.08 4.78 9.82
CA VAL A 50 1.28 3.63 8.94
C VAL A 50 2.54 3.80 8.10
N ARG A 51 3.21 2.67 7.87
CA ARG A 51 4.24 2.53 6.85
C ARG A 51 3.65 1.83 5.64
N MET A 52 4.02 2.25 4.44
CA MET A 52 3.47 1.68 3.20
C MET A 52 4.52 1.53 2.11
N THR A 53 4.18 0.72 1.12
CA THR A 53 4.87 0.56 -0.16
C THR A 53 3.83 0.22 -1.22
N ASN A 54 4.22 0.16 -2.49
CA ASN A 54 3.33 -0.18 -3.60
C ASN A 54 4.00 -1.18 -4.55
N CYS A 55 3.21 -1.78 -5.43
CA CYS A 55 3.65 -2.59 -6.58
C CYS A 55 2.70 -2.32 -7.78
N GLY A 56 3.14 -2.67 -8.98
CA GLY A 56 2.47 -2.33 -10.23
C GLY A 56 2.98 -1.04 -10.87
N PRO A 57 2.34 -0.55 -11.96
CA PRO A 57 2.86 0.59 -12.72
C PRO A 57 2.77 1.93 -11.97
N LEU A 58 1.91 2.03 -10.96
CA LEU A 58 1.66 3.24 -10.20
C LEU A 58 1.44 2.90 -8.73
N GLY A 59 2.05 3.68 -7.85
CA GLY A 59 1.87 3.60 -6.41
C GLY A 59 1.17 4.84 -5.87
N TRP A 60 0.28 4.63 -4.90
CA TRP A 60 -0.33 5.73 -4.17
C TRP A 60 0.69 6.33 -3.20
N VAL A 61 0.81 7.66 -3.21
CA VAL A 61 1.73 8.41 -2.35
C VAL A 61 1.08 9.69 -1.86
N THR A 62 1.63 10.24 -0.79
CA THR A 62 1.26 11.56 -0.28
C THR A 62 2.43 12.24 0.41
N ASP A 63 2.52 13.53 0.20
CA ASP A 63 3.47 14.43 0.87
C ASP A 63 2.82 15.82 1.05
N LYS A 64 3.54 16.73 1.70
CA LYS A 64 3.02 18.05 2.03
C LYS A 64 2.85 18.92 0.77
N GLU A 65 3.80 18.82 -0.16
CA GLU A 65 3.97 19.69 -1.32
C GLU A 65 3.01 19.35 -2.47
N HIS A 66 2.85 18.08 -2.79
CA HIS A 66 2.11 17.59 -3.95
C HIS A 66 0.80 16.89 -3.57
N GLY A 67 0.60 16.58 -2.29
CA GLY A 67 -0.59 15.90 -1.79
C GLY A 67 -0.75 14.47 -2.31
N TYR A 68 -2.00 13.98 -2.31
CA TYR A 68 -2.35 12.62 -2.71
C TYR A 68 -2.25 12.45 -4.23
N ARG A 69 -1.54 11.41 -4.68
CA ARG A 69 -1.42 11.08 -6.11
C ARG A 69 -1.00 9.64 -6.34
N TYR A 70 -1.15 9.20 -7.59
CA TYR A 70 -0.45 8.04 -8.10
C TYR A 70 0.82 8.49 -8.83
N GLN A 71 1.93 7.80 -8.60
CA GLN A 71 3.18 8.08 -9.31
C GLN A 71 3.93 6.79 -9.66
N PRO A 72 4.75 6.79 -10.72
CA PRO A 72 5.44 5.58 -11.18
C PRO A 72 6.67 5.19 -10.35
N ALA A 73 7.19 6.12 -9.55
CA ALA A 73 8.43 5.95 -8.79
C ALA A 73 8.21 5.94 -7.27
N HIS A 74 9.08 5.28 -6.53
CA HIS A 74 9.12 5.30 -5.09
C HIS A 74 9.56 6.69 -4.57
N PRO A 75 8.88 7.30 -3.58
CA PRO A 75 9.16 8.69 -3.19
C PRO A 75 10.52 8.89 -2.51
N VAL A 76 11.04 7.87 -1.82
CA VAL A 76 12.37 7.91 -1.18
C VAL A 76 13.50 7.44 -2.11
N THR A 77 13.36 6.28 -2.77
CA THR A 77 14.45 5.71 -3.59
C THR A 77 14.48 6.22 -5.03
N GLY A 78 13.40 6.82 -5.53
CA GLY A 78 13.28 7.25 -6.93
C GLY A 78 13.14 6.11 -7.96
N ALA A 79 13.25 4.85 -7.53
CA ALA A 79 13.14 3.68 -8.41
C ALA A 79 11.68 3.40 -8.81
N PRO A 80 11.42 2.76 -9.96
CA PRO A 80 10.08 2.26 -10.29
C PRO A 80 9.55 1.28 -9.24
N TRP A 81 8.22 1.20 -9.09
CA TRP A 81 7.62 0.19 -8.24
C TRP A 81 7.82 -1.23 -8.80
N PRO A 82 7.98 -2.26 -7.95
CA PRO A 82 8.09 -3.65 -8.39
C PRO A 82 6.82 -4.09 -9.14
N PRO A 83 6.91 -5.01 -10.11
CA PRO A 83 5.73 -5.57 -10.76
C PRO A 83 4.85 -6.34 -9.77
N ILE A 84 3.55 -6.44 -10.07
CA ILE A 84 2.55 -7.23 -9.34
C ILE A 84 2.28 -8.57 -10.02
#